data_AF-A0A7W7HVB1-F1
#
_entry.id   AF-A0A7W7HVB1-F1
#
_cell.length_a   1.000
_cell.length_b   1.000
_cell.length_c   1.000
_cell.angle_alpha   90.00
_cell.angle_beta   90.00
_cell.angle_gamma   90.00
#
_symmetry.space_group_name_H-M   'P 1'
#
loop_
_entity.id
_entity.type
_entity.pdbx_description
1 polymer ?
#
loop_
_entity_poly.entity_id
_entity_poly.type
_entity_poly.pdbx_seq_one_letter_code
_entity_poly.pdbx_strand_id
1 'polypeptide(L)'
;MIDSTAPRGHTRRAVLGSLAAAAVAGPVLLTRGPAHAGTTAATPTKLVWSPDPRREGLSAFEGVEDDRSQSHPGTRHIYVQGDAYRFDMHTRDRDGDDRQRNEVKGMRADGRILSLGNGETWRITYDLFIPNTLRGTRTFTHIFQLKRPGNGSAPLATIGLRRDDDAEYLTWRPFASGGELGNVPLEQIWNRWATIDMTFTVGDEGSARFICREGGRTLADATRDGIDLWLGDRLRPKWGIYRSLGDPGQLHNTYLLQRNLRAYTT
;
A
#
# COMPACT_ATOMS: atom_id res chain seq x y z
N MET A 1 33.14 51.60 8.56
CA MET A 1 31.68 51.77 8.68
C MET A 1 31.05 50.65 7.87
N ILE A 2 30.39 49.64 8.41
CA ILE A 2 29.80 49.43 9.74
C ILE A 2 30.03 47.94 10.08
N ASP A 3 30.29 47.74 11.35
CA ASP A 3 30.44 46.49 12.09
C ASP A 3 29.15 45.65 12.03
N SER A 4 29.26 44.32 11.91
CA SER A 4 28.17 43.45 12.33
C SER A 4 28.70 42.11 12.79
N THR A 5 28.85 42.05 14.11
CA THR A 5 28.94 40.89 14.96
C THR A 5 27.61 40.12 14.96
N ALA A 6 27.66 38.79 14.86
CA ALA A 6 26.59 37.92 15.31
C ALA A 6 27.17 36.67 16.00
N PRO A 7 26.57 36.18 17.11
CA PRO A 7 27.24 35.29 18.05
C PRO A 7 26.80 33.81 17.97
N ARG A 8 27.78 32.95 18.30
CA ARG A 8 27.78 31.70 19.11
C ARG A 8 26.53 30.81 19.20
N GLY A 9 26.82 29.50 19.05
CA GLY A 9 26.29 28.40 19.88
C GLY A 9 25.63 27.29 19.05
N HIS A 10 25.82 25.98 19.26
CA HIS A 10 26.69 25.19 20.13
C HIS A 10 26.87 23.82 19.47
N THR A 11 28.10 23.41 19.16
CA THR A 11 28.44 22.01 18.82
C THR A 11 28.67 21.25 20.12
N ARG A 12 27.76 20.34 20.47
CA ARG A 12 27.98 19.42 21.61
C ARG A 12 28.90 18.28 21.17
N ARG A 13 30.20 18.48 21.37
CA ARG A 13 31.16 17.39 21.59
C ARG A 13 30.89 16.81 22.98
N ALA A 14 30.42 15.56 23.04
CA ALA A 14 30.47 14.79 24.27
C ALA A 14 31.84 14.11 24.37
N VAL A 15 32.60 14.54 25.38
CA VAL A 15 33.86 13.94 25.82
C VAL A 15 33.52 12.67 26.60
N LEU A 16 34.01 11.51 26.13
CA LEU A 16 34.04 10.28 26.93
C LEU A 16 35.27 10.36 27.84
N GLY A 17 35.03 10.77 29.09
CA GLY A 17 35.99 10.68 30.17
C GLY A 17 36.04 9.26 30.72
N SER A 18 37.22 8.68 30.72
CA SER A 18 37.58 7.44 31.40
C SER A 18 37.56 7.63 32.92
N LEU A 19 36.81 6.78 33.62
CA LEU A 19 36.95 6.55 35.06
C LEU A 19 36.98 5.04 35.31
N ALA A 20 38.17 4.57 35.64
CA ALA A 20 38.39 3.27 36.26
C ALA A 20 37.92 3.36 37.72
N ALA A 21 37.01 2.46 38.10
CA ALA A 21 36.69 2.19 39.49
C ALA A 21 36.69 0.66 39.67
N ALA A 22 37.71 0.17 40.36
CA ALA A 22 37.79 -1.19 40.83
C ALA A 22 36.74 -1.39 41.93
N ALA A 23 35.74 -2.24 41.67
CA ALA A 23 34.80 -2.73 42.67
C ALA A 23 34.99 -4.24 42.82
N VAL A 24 35.28 -4.63 44.06
CA VAL A 24 35.52 -6.01 44.51
C VAL A 24 34.22 -6.81 44.33
N ALA A 25 34.29 -7.88 43.53
CA ALA A 25 33.17 -8.78 43.29
C ALA A 25 32.99 -9.74 44.48
N GLY A 26 31.89 -9.60 45.21
CA GLY A 26 31.31 -10.66 46.04
C GLY A 26 30.11 -11.28 45.31
N PRO A 27 29.85 -12.59 45.43
CA PRO A 27 28.75 -13.23 44.71
C PRO A 27 27.42 -12.83 45.37
N VAL A 28 26.68 -11.92 44.73
CA VAL A 28 25.26 -11.73 45.02
C VAL A 28 24.50 -12.72 44.16
N LEU A 29 23.94 -13.76 44.78
CA LEU A 29 22.91 -14.60 44.14
C LEU A 29 21.67 -13.73 43.91
N LEU A 30 21.53 -13.20 42.70
CA LEU A 30 20.26 -12.67 42.20
C LEU A 30 19.42 -13.86 41.77
N THR A 31 18.45 -14.26 42.60
CA THR A 31 17.36 -15.13 42.18
C THR A 31 16.54 -14.36 41.14
N ARG A 32 16.82 -14.61 39.86
CA ARG A 32 15.93 -14.24 38.75
C ARG A 32 14.61 -14.97 38.95
N GLY A 33 13.64 -14.30 39.55
CA GLY A 33 12.24 -14.71 39.43
C GLY A 33 11.87 -14.81 37.95
N PRO A 34 10.95 -15.71 37.56
CA PRO A 34 10.54 -15.82 36.17
C PRO A 34 9.97 -14.49 35.72
N ALA A 35 10.65 -13.85 34.77
CA ALA A 35 10.10 -12.74 34.02
C ALA A 35 8.81 -13.24 33.38
N HIS A 36 7.67 -12.78 33.90
CA HIS A 36 6.40 -12.98 33.24
C HIS A 36 6.49 -12.17 31.94
N ALA A 37 6.85 -12.87 30.86
CA ALA A 37 6.58 -12.39 29.52
C ALA A 37 5.06 -12.24 29.43
N GLY A 38 4.58 -11.02 29.68
CA GLY A 38 3.20 -10.65 29.45
C GLY A 38 2.89 -10.99 28.01
N THR A 39 2.17 -12.10 27.82
CA THR A 39 1.63 -12.44 26.52
C THR A 39 0.49 -11.46 26.35
N THR A 40 0.74 -10.31 25.72
CA THR A 40 -0.32 -9.44 25.24
C THR A 40 -1.17 -10.30 24.32
N ALA A 41 -2.38 -10.64 24.77
CA ALA A 41 -3.33 -11.39 23.96
C ALA A 41 -3.50 -10.64 22.65
N ALA A 42 -3.22 -11.30 21.52
CA ALA A 42 -3.41 -10.71 20.21
C ALA A 42 -4.87 -10.30 20.06
N THR A 43 -5.13 -9.04 19.72
CA THR A 43 -6.50 -8.55 19.53
C THR A 43 -7.19 -9.40 18.44
N PRO A 44 -8.43 -9.87 18.67
CA PRO A 44 -9.08 -10.78 17.73
C PRO A 44 -9.37 -10.09 16.40
N THR A 45 -8.88 -10.68 15.31
CA THR A 45 -9.14 -10.22 13.94
C THR A 45 -10.61 -10.43 13.56
N LYS A 46 -11.32 -9.35 13.21
CA LYS A 46 -12.72 -9.37 12.77
C LYS A 46 -12.83 -9.16 11.26
N LEU A 47 -13.49 -10.07 10.54
CA LEU A 47 -13.87 -9.83 9.13
C LEU A 47 -14.97 -8.77 9.06
N VAL A 48 -14.74 -7.69 8.31
CA VAL A 48 -15.68 -6.57 8.18
C VAL A 48 -16.14 -6.29 6.75
N TRP A 49 -15.46 -6.86 5.76
CA TRP A 49 -15.83 -6.73 4.35
C TRP A 49 -15.36 -7.95 3.56
N SER A 50 -16.25 -8.53 2.75
CA SER A 50 -15.94 -9.67 1.86
C SER A 50 -16.99 -9.74 0.76
N PRO A 51 -16.98 -8.80 -0.20
CA PRO A 51 -18.06 -8.68 -1.17
C PRO A 51 -18.10 -9.88 -2.12
N ASP A 52 -19.30 -10.25 -2.55
CA ASP A 52 -19.50 -11.18 -3.67
C ASP A 52 -19.71 -10.38 -4.96
N PRO A 53 -18.75 -10.42 -5.92
CA PRO A 53 -18.86 -9.68 -7.17
C PRO A 53 -20.14 -9.99 -7.96
N ARG A 54 -20.68 -11.22 -7.87
CA ARG A 54 -21.88 -11.62 -8.61
C ARG A 54 -23.16 -11.05 -8.02
N ARG A 55 -23.18 -10.82 -6.71
CA ARG A 55 -24.35 -10.34 -5.98
C ARG A 55 -24.35 -8.82 -5.82
N GLU A 56 -23.21 -8.26 -5.40
CA GLU A 56 -23.08 -6.85 -5.07
C GLU A 56 -22.52 -6.04 -6.24
N GLY A 57 -21.73 -6.68 -7.11
CA GLY A 57 -21.03 -6.00 -8.19
C GLY A 57 -20.33 -4.73 -7.71
N LEU A 58 -20.46 -3.64 -8.46
CA LEU A 58 -19.78 -2.39 -8.11
C LEU A 58 -20.39 -1.65 -6.91
N SER A 59 -21.55 -2.08 -6.37
CA SER A 59 -22.10 -1.48 -5.15
C SER A 59 -21.30 -1.86 -3.89
N ALA A 60 -20.38 -2.82 -3.99
CA ALA A 60 -19.44 -3.16 -2.94
C ALA A 60 -18.44 -2.03 -2.60
N PHE A 61 -18.32 -1.02 -3.46
CA PHE A 61 -17.37 0.08 -3.32
C PHE A 61 -18.07 1.40 -2.93
N GLU A 62 -17.30 2.32 -2.34
CA GLU A 62 -17.78 3.69 -2.04
C GLU A 62 -18.07 4.45 -3.35
N GLY A 63 -17.27 4.23 -4.40
CA GLY A 63 -17.54 4.78 -5.73
C GLY A 63 -16.67 4.17 -6.83
N VAL A 64 -17.04 4.51 -8.06
CA VAL A 64 -16.39 4.08 -9.30
C VAL A 64 -15.85 5.31 -10.03
N GLU A 65 -14.60 5.26 -10.45
CA GLU A 65 -13.89 6.27 -11.24
C GLU A 65 -13.59 5.67 -12.62
N ASP A 66 -14.63 5.60 -13.46
CA ASP A 66 -14.60 5.08 -14.83
C ASP A 66 -14.66 6.26 -15.82
N ASP A 67 -13.71 6.32 -16.76
CA ASP A 67 -13.54 7.36 -17.81
C ASP A 67 -13.82 8.81 -17.35
N ARG A 68 -13.14 9.24 -16.27
CA ARG A 68 -13.36 10.55 -15.63
C ARG A 68 -13.19 11.76 -16.56
N SER A 69 -12.40 11.65 -17.62
CA SER A 69 -12.21 12.71 -18.62
C SER A 69 -13.07 12.52 -19.89
N GLN A 70 -13.96 11.52 -19.94
CA GLN A 70 -14.81 11.24 -21.11
C GLN A 70 -14.00 11.04 -22.40
N SER A 71 -12.83 10.43 -22.29
CA SER A 71 -11.90 10.18 -23.38
C SER A 71 -12.30 8.97 -24.24
N HIS A 72 -13.14 8.10 -23.67
CA HIS A 72 -13.59 6.87 -24.29
C HIS A 72 -15.10 6.65 -24.11
N PRO A 73 -15.94 7.59 -24.60
CA PRO A 73 -17.38 7.52 -24.41
C PRO A 73 -17.97 6.27 -25.05
N GLY A 74 -18.95 5.68 -24.36
CA GLY A 74 -19.65 4.47 -24.81
C GLY A 74 -18.93 3.15 -24.49
N THR A 75 -17.70 3.21 -23.97
CA THR A 75 -16.98 2.03 -23.50
C THR A 75 -17.15 1.87 -22.00
N ARG A 76 -17.30 0.61 -21.57
CA ARG A 76 -17.33 0.24 -20.15
C ARG A 76 -15.96 -0.29 -19.78
N HIS A 77 -15.32 0.27 -18.76
CA HIS A 77 -13.98 -0.15 -18.37
C HIS A 77 -13.96 -0.89 -17.04
N ILE A 78 -14.94 -0.65 -16.17
CA ILE A 78 -15.01 -1.30 -14.86
C ILE A 78 -16.27 -2.14 -14.74
N TYR A 79 -16.11 -3.45 -14.51
CA TYR A 79 -17.24 -4.38 -14.42
C TYR A 79 -16.90 -5.69 -13.73
N VAL A 80 -17.94 -6.46 -13.42
CA VAL A 80 -17.78 -7.84 -12.94
C VAL A 80 -17.64 -8.77 -14.13
N GLN A 81 -16.59 -9.59 -14.13
CA GLN A 81 -16.39 -10.70 -15.06
C GLN A 81 -16.33 -12.00 -14.26
N GLY A 82 -17.42 -12.77 -14.28
CA GLY A 82 -17.50 -14.02 -13.51
C GLY A 82 -17.49 -13.78 -12.00
N ASP A 83 -16.43 -14.21 -11.31
CA ASP A 83 -16.20 -14.02 -9.87
C ASP A 83 -15.18 -12.90 -9.57
N ALA A 84 -14.81 -12.09 -10.57
CA ALA A 84 -13.79 -11.06 -10.43
C ALA A 84 -14.30 -9.67 -10.84
N TYR A 85 -13.73 -8.64 -10.24
CA TYR A 85 -13.78 -7.27 -10.74
C TYR A 85 -12.71 -7.11 -11.82
N ARG A 86 -13.12 -6.61 -12.99
CA ARG A 86 -12.29 -6.34 -14.15
C ARG A 86 -12.16 -4.85 -14.35
N PHE A 87 -10.92 -4.43 -14.63
CA PHE A 87 -10.55 -3.06 -14.96
C PHE A 87 -9.84 -3.09 -16.30
N ASP A 88 -10.50 -2.63 -17.36
CA ASP A 88 -9.90 -2.47 -18.68
C ASP A 88 -9.20 -1.11 -18.77
N MET A 89 -8.11 -1.08 -19.54
CA MET A 89 -7.36 0.14 -19.83
C MET A 89 -6.93 0.13 -21.29
N HIS A 90 -7.51 1.01 -22.09
CA HIS A 90 -7.20 1.19 -23.49
C HIS A 90 -6.17 2.31 -23.65
N THR A 91 -5.30 2.24 -24.65
CA THR A 91 -4.28 3.28 -24.92
C THR A 91 -4.87 4.66 -25.23
N ARG A 92 -6.15 4.74 -25.60
CA ARG A 92 -6.89 6.00 -25.80
C ARG A 92 -7.43 6.63 -24.51
N ASP A 93 -7.57 5.87 -23.42
CA ASP A 93 -8.18 6.37 -22.18
C ASP A 93 -7.32 7.49 -21.58
N ARG A 94 -7.94 8.51 -20.98
CA ARG A 94 -7.26 9.65 -20.37
C ARG A 94 -7.93 10.02 -19.04
N ASP A 95 -7.12 10.50 -18.10
CA ASP A 95 -7.57 11.18 -16.87
C ASP A 95 -6.72 12.44 -16.66
N GLY A 96 -6.84 13.37 -17.61
CA GLY A 96 -5.89 14.47 -17.83
C GLY A 96 -4.97 14.23 -19.02
N ASP A 97 -3.92 15.03 -19.12
CA ASP A 97 -2.90 14.98 -20.19
C ASP A 97 -1.72 14.05 -19.87
N ASP A 98 -1.55 13.66 -18.61
CA ASP A 98 -0.36 12.98 -18.10
C ASP A 98 -0.58 11.51 -17.71
N ARG A 99 -1.83 11.01 -17.71
CA ARG A 99 -2.18 9.70 -17.13
C ARG A 99 -3.46 9.07 -17.67
N GLN A 100 -3.64 7.80 -17.32
CA GLN A 100 -4.88 7.04 -17.49
C GLN A 100 -5.34 6.50 -16.14
N ARG A 101 -6.65 6.49 -15.87
CA ARG A 101 -7.22 5.98 -14.62
C ARG A 101 -8.57 5.31 -14.86
N ASN A 102 -8.70 4.07 -14.39
CA ASN A 102 -9.96 3.37 -14.18
C ASN A 102 -9.86 2.64 -12.82
N GLU A 103 -10.54 3.15 -11.79
CA GLU A 103 -10.43 2.65 -10.42
C GLU A 103 -11.76 2.62 -9.68
N VAL A 104 -11.90 1.72 -8.72
CA VAL A 104 -12.91 1.79 -7.65
C VAL A 104 -12.27 2.34 -6.37
N LYS A 105 -13.07 2.92 -5.49
CA LYS A 105 -12.62 3.51 -4.23
C LYS A 105 -13.51 3.12 -3.07
N GLY A 106 -12.89 2.99 -1.89
CA GLY A 106 -13.53 2.68 -0.62
C GLY A 106 -14.22 1.33 -0.57
N MET A 107 -14.66 0.94 0.61
CA MET A 107 -15.39 -0.30 0.85
C MET A 107 -16.77 0.05 1.38
N ARG A 108 -17.80 -0.65 0.90
CA ARG A 108 -19.17 -0.55 1.39
C ARG A 108 -19.60 -1.89 1.96
N ALA A 109 -20.09 -1.89 3.19
CA ALA A 109 -20.67 -3.04 3.88
C ALA A 109 -21.96 -2.60 4.58
N ASP A 110 -23.03 -3.38 4.47
CA ASP A 110 -24.31 -3.13 5.17
C ASP A 110 -24.83 -1.69 5.03
N GLY A 111 -24.77 -1.16 3.81
CA GLY A 111 -25.21 0.21 3.48
C GLY A 111 -24.29 1.33 3.97
N ARG A 112 -23.17 1.02 4.63
CA ARG A 112 -22.21 1.99 5.20
C ARG A 112 -20.87 1.94 4.49
N ILE A 113 -20.19 3.08 4.45
CA ILE A 113 -18.80 3.18 3.99
C ILE A 113 -17.88 2.83 5.15
N LEU A 114 -16.97 1.89 4.93
CA LEU A 114 -15.91 1.60 5.89
C LEU A 114 -14.79 2.63 5.73
N SER A 115 -14.32 3.13 6.86
CA SER A 115 -13.34 4.20 6.95
C SER A 115 -12.17 3.71 7.79
N LEU A 116 -10.95 3.90 7.29
CA LEU A 116 -9.75 3.48 7.99
C LEU A 116 -9.25 4.67 8.81
N GLY A 117 -9.46 4.63 10.12
CA GLY A 117 -9.14 5.70 11.06
C GLY A 117 -7.72 5.64 11.63
N ASN A 118 -7.27 6.74 12.24
CA ASN A 118 -5.98 6.80 12.92
C ASN A 118 -5.92 5.81 14.09
N GLY A 119 -4.80 5.11 14.24
CA GLY A 119 -4.56 4.09 15.25
C GLY A 119 -5.17 2.72 14.94
N GLU A 120 -5.98 2.59 13.88
CA GLU A 120 -6.59 1.32 13.52
C GLU A 120 -5.62 0.42 12.76
N THR A 121 -5.66 -0.88 13.04
CA THR A 121 -4.96 -1.89 12.26
C THR A 121 -5.92 -2.61 11.32
N TRP A 122 -5.57 -2.60 10.04
CA TRP A 122 -6.34 -3.23 8.98
C TRP A 122 -5.53 -4.30 8.29
N ARG A 123 -6.18 -5.41 7.97
CA ARG A 123 -5.66 -6.41 7.03
C ARG A 123 -6.57 -6.47 5.81
N ILE A 124 -6.01 -6.32 4.62
CA ILE A 124 -6.71 -6.45 3.35
C ILE A 124 -6.07 -7.58 2.55
N THR A 125 -6.88 -8.51 2.06
CA THR A 125 -6.41 -9.64 1.23
C THR A 125 -7.23 -9.73 -0.04
N TYR A 126 -6.61 -10.08 -1.16
CA TYR A 126 -7.30 -10.35 -2.42
C TYR A 126 -6.43 -11.16 -3.38
N ASP A 127 -7.05 -11.84 -4.33
CA ASP A 127 -6.36 -12.43 -5.45
C ASP A 127 -6.29 -11.46 -6.62
N LEU A 128 -5.16 -11.45 -7.29
CA LEU A 128 -4.76 -10.51 -8.31
C LEU A 128 -4.30 -11.27 -9.55
N PHE A 129 -4.81 -10.87 -10.72
CA PHE A 129 -4.32 -11.33 -12.01
C PHE A 129 -3.86 -10.14 -12.84
N ILE A 130 -2.58 -10.16 -13.21
CA ILE A 130 -1.95 -9.15 -14.06
C ILE A 130 -1.63 -9.83 -15.40
N PRO A 131 -2.26 -9.45 -16.53
CA PRO A 131 -1.81 -9.92 -17.82
C PRO A 131 -0.44 -9.34 -18.16
N ASN A 132 0.37 -10.03 -18.96
CA ASN A 132 1.66 -9.50 -19.40
C ASN A 132 1.56 -8.21 -20.25
N THR A 133 0.36 -7.84 -20.70
CA THR A 133 0.09 -6.54 -21.36
C THR A 133 0.01 -5.39 -20.36
N LEU A 134 -0.17 -5.65 -19.06
CA LEU A 134 -0.10 -4.64 -18.01
C LEU A 134 1.34 -4.56 -17.50
N ARG A 135 2.10 -3.66 -18.12
CA ARG A 135 3.53 -3.43 -17.87
C ARG A 135 3.74 -2.44 -16.74
N GLY A 136 4.87 -2.59 -16.05
CA GLY A 136 5.42 -1.54 -15.21
C GLY A 136 5.94 -0.37 -16.06
N THR A 137 5.96 0.81 -15.46
CA THR A 137 6.48 2.03 -16.08
C THR A 137 7.57 2.64 -15.20
N ARG A 138 8.46 3.45 -15.78
CA ARG A 138 9.48 4.18 -15.00
C ARG A 138 8.91 5.28 -14.11
N THR A 139 7.74 5.83 -14.43
CA THR A 139 7.10 6.91 -13.66
C THR A 139 6.18 6.35 -12.58
N PHE A 140 4.97 5.89 -12.95
CA PHE A 140 4.08 5.17 -12.04
C PHE A 140 3.05 4.33 -12.80
N THR A 141 2.76 3.15 -12.26
CA THR A 141 1.57 2.36 -12.59
C THR A 141 1.07 1.77 -11.27
N HIS A 142 0.03 2.36 -10.70
CA HIS A 142 -0.56 1.92 -9.44
C HIS A 142 -1.76 1.01 -9.71
N ILE A 143 -1.81 -0.10 -8.99
CA ILE A 143 -2.93 -1.04 -9.02
C ILE A 143 -3.75 -1.08 -7.72
N PHE A 144 -3.17 -0.48 -6.67
CA PHE A 144 -3.80 -0.25 -5.38
C PHE A 144 -3.27 1.05 -4.78
N GLN A 145 -4.11 1.76 -4.04
CA GLN A 145 -3.73 2.95 -3.28
C GLN A 145 -4.40 2.99 -1.90
N LEU A 146 -3.68 3.45 -0.87
CA LEU A 146 -4.27 4.02 0.33
C LEU A 146 -4.28 5.53 0.19
N LYS A 147 -5.47 6.12 0.31
CA LYS A 147 -5.66 7.54 0.00
C LYS A 147 -6.69 8.19 0.92
N ARG A 148 -6.38 9.42 1.34
CA ARG A 148 -7.34 10.32 1.99
C ARG A 148 -8.43 10.76 0.99
N PRO A 149 -9.73 10.78 1.35
CA PRO A 149 -10.77 11.40 0.54
C PRO A 149 -10.47 12.85 0.15
N GLY A 150 -11.08 13.29 -0.95
CA GLY A 150 -10.90 14.64 -1.50
C GLY A 150 -10.05 14.70 -2.77
N ASN A 151 -10.02 15.89 -3.37
CA ASN A 151 -9.23 16.18 -4.56
C ASN A 151 -7.80 16.59 -4.16
N GLY A 152 -6.82 16.29 -5.00
CA GLY A 152 -5.45 16.81 -4.88
C GLY A 152 -4.55 16.13 -3.83
N SER A 153 -5.05 15.23 -2.98
CA SER A 153 -4.18 14.45 -2.09
C SER A 153 -3.35 13.43 -2.88
N ALA A 154 -2.06 13.33 -2.59
CA ALA A 154 -1.25 12.19 -3.04
C ALA A 154 -1.70 10.91 -2.30
N PRO A 155 -1.48 9.71 -2.86
CA PRO A 155 -1.64 8.48 -2.09
C PRO A 155 -0.60 8.45 -0.95
N LEU A 156 -0.98 7.90 0.20
CA LEU A 156 -0.06 7.65 1.32
C LEU A 156 0.75 6.38 1.07
N ALA A 157 0.12 5.36 0.49
CA ALA A 157 0.80 4.15 0.04
C ALA A 157 0.17 3.59 -1.23
N THR A 158 0.92 2.79 -1.97
CA THR A 158 0.44 2.12 -3.19
C THR A 158 1.00 0.72 -3.32
N ILE A 159 0.32 -0.14 -4.09
CA ILE A 159 1.01 -1.22 -4.80
C ILE A 159 1.18 -0.76 -6.24
N GLY A 160 2.43 -0.76 -6.71
CA GLY A 160 2.82 -0.31 -8.03
C GLY A 160 3.50 -1.39 -8.85
N LEU A 161 3.40 -1.23 -10.17
CA LEU A 161 4.20 -1.91 -11.18
C LEU A 161 5.31 -0.95 -11.60
N ARG A 162 6.51 -1.19 -11.09
CA ARG A 162 7.70 -0.38 -11.37
C ARG A 162 8.48 -1.03 -12.50
N ARG A 163 9.16 -0.21 -13.28
CA ARG A 163 10.17 -0.63 -14.26
C ARG A 163 11.48 0.08 -13.96
N ASP A 164 12.58 -0.65 -14.01
CA ASP A 164 13.91 -0.11 -14.23
C ASP A 164 14.49 -0.63 -15.55
N ASP A 165 15.79 -0.51 -15.74
CA ASP A 165 16.41 -0.86 -17.02
C ASP A 165 16.42 -2.37 -17.28
N ASP A 166 16.45 -3.17 -16.21
CA ASP A 166 16.64 -4.62 -16.29
C ASP A 166 15.31 -5.38 -16.15
N ALA A 167 14.37 -4.89 -15.33
CA ALA A 167 13.19 -5.66 -14.97
C ALA A 167 11.97 -4.82 -14.57
N GLU A 168 10.87 -5.54 -14.37
CA GLU A 168 9.61 -4.99 -13.89
C GLU A 168 9.17 -5.71 -12.62
N TYR A 169 8.65 -4.94 -11.67
CA TYR A 169 8.41 -5.41 -10.32
C TYR A 169 7.06 -4.95 -9.78
N LEU A 170 6.44 -5.80 -8.97
CA LEU A 170 5.35 -5.46 -8.07
C LEU A 170 5.94 -5.05 -6.71
N THR A 171 5.70 -3.82 -6.28
CA THR A 171 6.19 -3.29 -4.99
C THR A 171 5.09 -2.59 -4.22
N TRP A 172 5.13 -2.66 -2.89
CA TRP A 172 4.33 -1.79 -2.03
C TRP A 172 5.18 -0.60 -1.59
N ARG A 173 4.68 0.63 -1.73
CA ARG A 173 5.45 1.86 -1.47
C ARG A 173 4.66 2.84 -0.62
N PRO A 174 5.15 3.23 0.57
CA PRO A 174 4.65 4.37 1.33
C PRO A 174 5.36 5.65 0.87
N PHE A 175 4.61 6.65 0.44
CA PHE A 175 5.19 7.83 -0.22
C PHE A 175 5.89 8.75 0.76
N ALA A 176 5.25 9.09 1.88
CA ALA A 176 5.80 10.02 2.87
C ALA A 176 7.10 9.50 3.51
N SER A 177 7.16 8.19 3.79
CA SER A 177 8.33 7.57 4.44
C SER A 177 9.37 7.01 3.45
N GLY A 178 9.08 6.98 2.15
CA GLY A 178 9.98 6.43 1.13
C GLY A 178 10.23 4.91 1.24
N GLY A 179 11.09 4.38 0.36
CA GLY A 179 11.44 2.97 0.26
C GLY A 179 10.33 2.07 -0.32
N GLU A 180 10.62 0.78 -0.47
CA GLU A 180 9.69 -0.22 -0.99
C GLU A 180 9.62 -1.44 -0.05
N LEU A 181 8.46 -2.07 0.03
CA LEU A 181 8.23 -3.35 0.70
C LEU A 181 7.85 -4.41 -0.33
N GLY A 182 8.54 -5.54 -0.26
CA GLY A 182 8.54 -6.54 -1.31
C GLY A 182 9.29 -6.06 -2.56
N ASN A 183 9.55 -7.00 -3.46
CA ASN A 183 10.07 -6.72 -4.79
C ASN A 183 9.87 -7.96 -5.66
N VAL A 184 8.65 -8.14 -6.18
CA VAL A 184 8.31 -9.38 -6.92
C VAL A 184 8.46 -9.13 -8.42
N PRO A 185 9.39 -9.82 -9.12
CA PRO A 185 9.48 -9.71 -10.57
C PRO A 185 8.14 -10.09 -11.23
N LEU A 186 7.62 -9.22 -12.10
CA LEU A 186 6.28 -9.39 -12.68
C LEU A 186 6.17 -10.68 -13.50
N GLU A 187 7.25 -11.13 -14.12
CA GLU A 187 7.31 -12.41 -14.84
C GLU A 187 6.92 -13.62 -13.97
N GLN A 188 7.08 -13.53 -12.65
CA GLN A 188 6.67 -14.61 -11.74
C GLN A 188 5.15 -14.66 -11.52
N ILE A 189 4.43 -13.57 -11.80
CA ILE A 189 2.98 -13.44 -11.55
C ILE A 189 2.15 -13.09 -12.79
N TRP A 190 2.79 -12.73 -13.91
CA TRP A 190 2.09 -12.44 -15.16
C TRP A 190 1.31 -13.65 -15.66
N ASN A 191 0.08 -13.37 -16.09
CA ASN A 191 -0.87 -14.36 -16.58
C ASN A 191 -1.17 -15.48 -15.57
N ARG A 192 -0.96 -15.22 -14.27
CA ARG A 192 -1.24 -16.13 -13.15
C ARG A 192 -2.02 -15.39 -12.07
N TRP A 193 -2.72 -16.15 -11.25
CA TRP A 193 -3.32 -15.61 -10.03
C TRP A 193 -2.28 -15.59 -8.91
N ALA A 194 -2.09 -14.42 -8.30
CA ALA A 194 -1.29 -14.24 -7.10
C ALA A 194 -2.18 -13.72 -5.96
N THR A 195 -1.90 -14.11 -4.73
CA THR A 195 -2.60 -13.59 -3.55
C THR A 195 -1.78 -12.44 -2.95
N ILE A 196 -2.44 -11.31 -2.74
CA ILE A 196 -1.95 -10.16 -2.00
C ILE A 196 -2.52 -10.20 -0.59
N ASP A 197 -1.66 -10.02 0.41
CA ASP A 197 -2.04 -9.91 1.81
C ASP A 197 -1.25 -8.74 2.42
N MET A 198 -1.96 -7.66 2.76
CA MET A 198 -1.39 -6.47 3.37
C MET A 198 -1.99 -6.28 4.75
N THR A 199 -1.15 -6.08 5.75
CA THR A 199 -1.57 -5.64 7.08
C THR A 199 -0.89 -4.32 7.37
N PHE A 200 -1.62 -3.32 7.85
CA PHE A 200 -1.04 -2.02 8.16
C PHE A 200 -1.77 -1.34 9.31
N THR A 201 -1.02 -0.60 10.12
CA THR A 201 -1.54 0.27 11.17
C THR A 201 -1.51 1.70 10.66
N VAL A 202 -2.66 2.37 10.67
CA VAL A 202 -2.80 3.76 10.23
C VAL A 202 -2.28 4.68 11.33
N GLY A 203 -1.41 5.63 10.99
CA GLY A 203 -0.91 6.64 11.92
C GLY A 203 0.35 7.34 11.39
N ASP A 204 0.75 8.42 12.07
CA ASP A 204 2.00 9.15 11.76
C ASP A 204 3.25 8.26 11.99
N GLU A 205 3.15 7.30 12.91
CA GLU A 205 4.14 6.25 13.18
C GLU A 205 3.51 4.85 13.03
N GLY A 206 2.88 4.62 11.88
CA GLY A 206 2.24 3.35 11.54
C GLY A 206 3.22 2.22 11.19
N SER A 207 2.66 1.11 10.72
CA SER A 207 3.42 -0.05 10.25
C SER A 207 2.75 -0.65 9.01
N ALA A 208 3.50 -1.44 8.25
CA ALA A 208 2.96 -2.23 7.17
C ALA A 208 3.71 -3.56 7.02
N ARG A 209 2.97 -4.60 6.69
CA ARG A 209 3.44 -5.88 6.19
C ARG A 209 2.81 -6.16 4.84
N PHE A 210 3.63 -6.50 3.86
CA PHE A 210 3.21 -6.87 2.52
C PHE A 210 3.66 -8.29 2.20
N ILE A 211 2.71 -9.12 1.80
CA ILE A 211 2.95 -10.49 1.37
C ILE A 211 2.35 -10.70 -0.02
N CYS A 212 3.13 -11.33 -0.90
CA CYS A 212 2.69 -11.78 -2.22
C CYS A 212 2.97 -13.28 -2.36
N ARG A 213 1.97 -14.05 -2.79
CA ARG A 213 2.10 -15.49 -3.02
C ARG A 213 1.57 -15.88 -4.40
N GLU A 214 2.17 -16.89 -5.01
CA GLU A 214 1.68 -17.51 -6.24
C GLU A 214 1.75 -19.03 -6.06
N GLY A 215 0.64 -19.73 -6.33
CA GLY A 215 0.59 -21.21 -6.21
C GLY A 215 1.00 -21.78 -4.84
N GLY A 216 0.83 -21.01 -3.75
CA GLY A 216 1.28 -21.39 -2.40
C GLY A 216 2.74 -21.05 -2.07
N ARG A 217 3.54 -20.65 -3.06
CA ARG A 217 4.90 -20.13 -2.86
C ARG A 217 4.84 -18.66 -2.43
N THR A 218 5.54 -18.32 -1.35
CA THR A 218 5.74 -16.92 -0.94
C THR A 218 6.82 -16.28 -1.81
N LEU A 219 6.45 -15.24 -2.56
CA LEU A 219 7.35 -14.47 -3.43
C LEU A 219 7.94 -13.26 -2.71
N ALA A 220 7.17 -12.67 -1.80
CA ALA A 220 7.61 -11.61 -0.91
C ALA A 220 6.87 -11.70 0.43
N ASP A 221 7.56 -11.39 1.51
CA ASP A 221 7.01 -11.19 2.85
C ASP A 221 7.92 -10.17 3.54
N ALA A 222 7.46 -8.92 3.62
CA ALA A 222 8.25 -7.81 4.14
C ALA A 222 7.41 -7.00 5.11
N THR A 223 8.01 -6.62 6.24
CA THR A 223 7.39 -5.79 7.27
C THR A 223 8.28 -4.58 7.55
N ARG A 224 7.65 -3.44 7.87
CA ARG A 224 8.33 -2.24 8.33
C ARG A 224 7.44 -1.39 9.22
N ASP A 225 8.02 -0.91 10.30
CA ASP A 225 7.42 0.03 11.26
C ASP A 225 7.87 1.47 10.96
N GLY A 226 7.29 2.45 11.66
CA GLY A 226 7.62 3.86 11.52
C GLY A 226 7.23 4.43 10.15
N ILE A 227 6.09 3.99 9.61
CA ILE A 227 5.57 4.46 8.33
C ILE A 227 4.46 5.47 8.56
N ASP A 228 4.62 6.66 7.99
CA ASP A 228 3.57 7.67 7.97
C ASP A 228 2.46 7.27 6.98
N LEU A 229 1.33 6.87 7.56
CA LEU A 229 0.09 6.53 6.88
C LEU A 229 -1.06 7.41 7.39
N TRP A 230 -0.81 8.66 7.79
CA TRP A 230 -1.88 9.55 8.24
C TRP A 230 -1.81 10.93 7.61
N LEU A 231 -2.97 11.52 7.33
CA LEU A 231 -3.06 12.86 6.75
C LEU A 231 -4.21 13.68 7.35
N GLY A 232 -4.48 13.47 8.64
CA GLY A 232 -5.46 14.23 9.42
C GLY A 232 -6.93 13.87 9.15
N ASP A 233 -7.20 12.79 8.42
CA ASP A 233 -8.55 12.37 8.02
C ASP A 233 -8.53 10.89 7.62
N ARG A 234 -9.71 10.25 7.59
CA ARG A 234 -9.86 8.82 7.28
C ARG A 234 -9.16 8.45 5.97
N LEU A 235 -8.71 7.21 5.87
CA LEU A 235 -8.24 6.64 4.61
C LEU A 235 -9.32 5.77 3.96
N ARG A 236 -9.17 5.58 2.66
CA ARG A 236 -9.88 4.57 1.88
C ARG A 236 -8.93 3.87 0.91
N PRO A 237 -9.09 2.56 0.71
CA PRO A 237 -8.40 1.86 -0.36
C PRO A 237 -8.98 2.27 -1.73
N LYS A 238 -8.15 2.17 -2.77
CA LYS A 238 -8.56 2.22 -4.17
C LYS A 238 -7.93 1.06 -4.90
N TRP A 239 -8.63 0.53 -5.90
CA TRP A 239 -8.14 -0.55 -6.74
C TRP A 239 -8.46 -0.28 -8.20
N GLY A 240 -7.58 -0.70 -9.11
CA GLY A 240 -7.82 -0.60 -10.55
C GLY A 240 -6.51 -0.38 -11.31
N ILE A 241 -6.54 0.38 -12.39
CA ILE A 241 -5.33 0.77 -13.12
C ILE A 241 -5.24 2.29 -13.09
N TYR A 242 -4.14 2.79 -12.52
CA TYR A 242 -3.80 4.21 -12.52
C TYR A 242 -2.35 4.39 -12.95
N ARG A 243 -2.09 4.75 -14.21
CA ARG A 243 -0.74 4.81 -14.78
C ARG A 243 -0.41 6.11 -15.48
N SER A 244 0.86 6.49 -15.42
CA SER A 244 1.41 7.61 -16.17
C SER A 244 1.43 7.32 -17.67
N LEU A 245 1.30 8.38 -18.47
CA LEU A 245 1.58 8.34 -19.90
C LEU A 245 3.07 8.54 -20.24
N GLY A 246 3.93 8.78 -19.24
CA GLY A 246 5.34 9.15 -19.40
C GLY A 246 6.28 8.05 -19.93
N ASP A 247 5.78 6.83 -20.13
CA ASP A 247 6.54 5.72 -20.71
C ASP A 247 5.72 5.04 -21.82
N PRO A 248 5.47 5.74 -22.96
CA PRO A 248 4.51 5.32 -23.98
C PRO A 248 4.82 3.94 -24.59
N GLY A 249 6.10 3.54 -24.61
CA GLY A 249 6.52 2.22 -25.09
C GLY A 249 6.02 1.05 -24.23
N GLN A 250 5.55 1.32 -23.00
CA GLN A 250 4.98 0.31 -22.09
C GLN A 250 3.44 0.34 -22.06
N LEU A 251 2.80 1.22 -22.83
CA LEU A 251 1.36 1.40 -22.79
C LEU A 251 0.68 0.52 -23.84
N HIS A 252 0.08 -0.58 -23.37
CA HIS A 252 -0.76 -1.45 -24.19
C HIS A 252 -2.23 -1.39 -23.73
N ASN A 253 -3.14 -1.76 -24.64
CA ASN A 253 -4.47 -2.17 -24.23
C ASN A 253 -4.32 -3.36 -23.29
N THR A 254 -4.93 -3.26 -22.12
CA THR A 254 -4.69 -4.22 -21.07
C THR A 254 -5.86 -4.27 -20.10
N TYR A 255 -5.76 -5.13 -19.10
CA TYR A 255 -6.74 -5.26 -18.05
C TYR A 255 -6.08 -5.66 -16.74
N LEU A 256 -6.87 -5.65 -15.67
CA LEU A 256 -6.54 -6.18 -14.35
C LEU A 256 -7.76 -6.94 -13.83
N LEU A 257 -7.54 -8.10 -13.20
CA LEU A 257 -8.60 -8.79 -12.47
C LEU A 257 -8.27 -8.87 -10.98
N GLN A 258 -9.31 -8.70 -10.16
CA GLN A 258 -9.24 -8.85 -8.72
C GLN A 258 -10.45 -9.62 -8.20
N ARG A 259 -10.23 -10.55 -7.29
CA ARG A 259 -11.30 -11.34 -6.66
C ARG A 259 -10.96 -11.70 -5.22
N ASN A 260 -11.91 -12.31 -4.52
CA ASN A 260 -11.72 -12.75 -3.13
C ASN A 260 -11.25 -11.61 -2.20
N LEU A 261 -11.73 -10.38 -2.45
CA LEU A 261 -11.39 -9.23 -1.63
C LEU A 261 -11.95 -9.42 -0.22
N ARG A 262 -11.11 -9.20 0.79
CA ARG A 262 -11.51 -9.23 2.20
C ARG A 262 -10.80 -8.13 2.96
N ALA A 263 -11.50 -7.54 3.93
CA ALA A 263 -10.91 -6.63 4.89
C ALA A 263 -11.25 -7.05 6.31
N TYR A 264 -10.25 -6.94 7.18
CA TYR A 264 -10.33 -7.28 8.58
C TYR A 264 -9.82 -6.11 9.43
N THR A 265 -10.38 -5.97 10.62
CA THR A 265 -9.89 -5.04 11.65
C THR A 265 -9.36 -5.81 12.85
N THR A 266 -8.32 -5.28 13.46
CA THR A 266 -7.73 -5.78 14.70
C THR A 266 -7.70 -4.68 15.74
#